data_AF-A0A443Q717-F1
#
_entry.id   AF-A0A443Q717-F1
#
_cell.length_a   1.000
_cell.length_b   1.000
_cell.length_c   1.000
_cell.angle_alpha   90.00
_cell.angle_beta   90.00
_cell.angle_gamma   90.00
#
_symmetry.space_group_name_H-M   'P 1'
#
loop_
_entity.id
_entity.type
_entity.pdbx_description
1 polymer ?
#
loop_
_entity_poly.entity_id
_entity_poly.type
_entity_poly.pdbx_seq_one_letter_code
_entity_poly.pdbx_strand_id
1 'polypeptide(L)'
;LKSGHFGKKSDAFSKLNKSRLIEKAKQNPFLTASDLKERLQLSWSKRYIRKILHKNGLKGRRAAKKFSEVHQYGRYLFAESMIQNDETFWRKVIIKEWINCTGFPELEKMNTITWPVKGSEVSPIENVWALMVKKLNNSLPKNAQELWGNVFKTWCEISKDTKYFMDLYNSIPNRIKTSLCKQ
;
A
#
# COMPACT_ATOMS: atom_id res chain seq x y z
N LEU A 1 -34.25 23.62 -41.13
CA LEU A 1 -33.12 23.58 -40.17
C LEU A 1 -32.22 22.41 -40.55
N LYS A 2 -31.01 22.70 -41.06
CA LYS A 2 -30.09 21.71 -41.65
C LYS A 2 -29.55 20.77 -40.56
N SER A 3 -29.78 19.47 -40.72
CA SER A 3 -29.15 18.39 -39.94
C SER A 3 -27.70 18.22 -40.39
N GLY A 4 -26.76 18.77 -39.62
CA GLY A 4 -25.32 18.64 -39.87
C GLY A 4 -24.84 17.21 -39.63
N HIS A 5 -24.56 16.49 -40.70
CA HIS A 5 -23.88 15.20 -40.69
C HIS A 5 -22.42 15.43 -40.29
N PHE A 6 -22.05 15.19 -39.02
CA PHE A 6 -20.65 15.21 -38.60
C PHE A 6 -19.92 14.02 -39.21
N GLY A 7 -19.22 14.27 -40.31
CA GLY A 7 -18.42 13.28 -41.03
C GLY A 7 -17.48 12.51 -40.10
N LYS A 8 -17.46 11.19 -40.24
CA LYS A 8 -16.48 10.30 -39.62
C LYS A 8 -15.08 10.75 -40.06
N LYS A 9 -14.34 11.47 -39.20
CA LYS A 9 -12.92 11.80 -39.43
C LYS A 9 -12.18 10.51 -39.82
N SER A 10 -11.36 10.57 -40.87
CA SER A 10 -10.71 9.41 -41.50
C SER A 10 -10.04 8.46 -40.50
N ASP A 11 -10.14 7.15 -40.76
CA ASP A 11 -9.63 6.10 -39.86
C ASP A 11 -8.13 6.26 -39.55
N ALA A 12 -7.34 6.74 -40.51
CA ALA A 12 -5.92 7.07 -40.33
C ALA A 12 -5.69 8.20 -39.31
N PHE A 13 -6.49 9.28 -39.36
CA PHE A 13 -6.42 10.39 -38.41
C PHE A 13 -6.81 9.93 -37.00
N SER A 14 -7.78 9.03 -36.89
CA SER A 14 -8.19 8.42 -35.62
C SER A 14 -7.09 7.52 -35.03
N LYS A 15 -6.40 6.73 -35.86
CA LYS A 15 -5.26 5.91 -35.43
C LYS A 15 -4.08 6.77 -34.96
N LEU A 16 -3.71 7.80 -35.73
CA LEU A 16 -2.63 8.72 -35.37
C LEU A 16 -2.90 9.43 -34.03
N ASN A 17 -4.14 9.88 -33.80
CA ASN A 17 -4.53 10.50 -32.53
C ASN A 17 -4.48 9.52 -31.35
N LYS A 18 -4.77 8.22 -31.56
CA LYS A 18 -4.64 7.21 -30.51
C LYS A 18 -3.18 6.99 -30.14
N SER A 19 -2.29 6.90 -31.13
CA SER A 19 -0.86 6.75 -30.90
C SER A 19 -0.28 7.95 -30.16
N ARG A 20 -0.59 9.17 -30.61
CA ARG A 20 -0.17 10.43 -29.94
C ARG A 20 -0.69 10.51 -28.50
N LEU A 21 -1.93 10.09 -28.27
CA LEU A 21 -2.50 10.01 -26.92
C LEU A 21 -1.70 9.09 -26.00
N ILE A 22 -1.37 7.87 -26.47
CA ILE A 22 -0.64 6.88 -25.69
C ILE A 22 0.79 7.36 -25.43
N GLU A 23 1.46 7.90 -26.45
CA GLU A 23 2.83 8.41 -26.35
C GLU A 23 2.91 9.56 -25.34
N LYS A 24 2.01 10.54 -25.42
CA LYS A 24 2.00 11.68 -24.51
C LYS A 24 1.71 11.27 -23.06
N ALA A 25 0.81 10.30 -22.86
CA ALA A 25 0.52 9.75 -21.55
C ALA A 25 1.69 8.94 -20.97
N LYS A 26 2.51 8.30 -21.80
CA LYS A 26 3.75 7.63 -21.37
C LYS A 26 4.85 8.64 -21.01
N GLN A 27 4.99 9.70 -21.80
CA GLN A 27 5.98 10.77 -21.54
C GLN A 27 5.70 11.51 -20.23
N ASN A 28 4.42 11.73 -19.89
CA ASN A 28 4.05 12.36 -18.63
C ASN A 28 2.85 11.63 -17.99
N PRO A 29 3.12 10.65 -17.10
CA PRO A 29 2.08 9.85 -16.44
C PRO A 29 1.15 10.62 -15.49
N PHE A 30 1.45 11.89 -15.19
CA PHE A 30 0.64 12.73 -14.31
C PHE A 30 -0.45 13.53 -15.04
N LEU A 31 -0.47 13.48 -16.39
CA LEU A 31 -1.50 14.15 -17.17
C LEU A 31 -2.85 13.45 -17.04
N THR A 32 -3.89 14.24 -16.75
CA THR A 32 -5.25 13.74 -16.68
C THR A 32 -5.85 13.56 -18.07
N ALA A 33 -6.99 12.85 -18.13
CA ALA A 33 -7.76 12.76 -19.37
C ALA A 33 -8.29 14.12 -19.87
N SER A 34 -8.42 15.13 -19.00
CA SER A 34 -8.75 16.50 -19.41
C SER A 34 -7.52 17.17 -20.05
N ASP A 35 -6.37 17.12 -19.38
CA ASP A 35 -5.12 17.72 -19.90
C ASP A 35 -4.73 17.12 -21.25
N LEU A 36 -4.84 15.80 -21.40
CA LEU A 36 -4.56 15.10 -22.65
C LEU A 36 -5.56 15.49 -23.76
N LYS A 37 -6.82 15.74 -23.40
CA LYS A 37 -7.84 16.19 -24.36
C LYS A 37 -7.51 17.57 -24.90
N GLU A 38 -7.17 18.50 -24.01
CA GLU A 38 -6.89 19.90 -24.34
C GLU A 38 -5.59 20.02 -25.12
N ARG A 39 -4.50 19.41 -24.63
CA ARG A 39 -3.17 19.48 -25.27
C ARG A 39 -3.11 18.85 -26.65
N LEU A 40 -3.88 17.78 -26.87
CA LEU A 40 -3.95 17.10 -28.16
C LEU A 40 -5.15 17.53 -29.01
N GLN A 41 -5.92 18.53 -28.53
CA GLN A 41 -7.11 19.07 -29.20
C GLN A 41 -8.09 17.97 -29.67
N LEU A 42 -8.27 16.94 -28.83
CA LEU A 42 -9.08 15.77 -29.17
C LEU A 42 -10.56 16.11 -29.02
N SER A 43 -11.37 15.81 -30.04
CA SER A 43 -12.83 15.95 -29.95
C SER A 43 -13.49 14.85 -29.09
N TRP A 44 -12.71 13.89 -28.61
CA TRP A 44 -13.21 12.75 -27.84
C TRP A 44 -13.73 13.13 -26.46
N SER A 45 -14.66 12.34 -25.93
CA SER A 45 -15.06 12.45 -24.54
C SER A 45 -13.94 11.98 -23.61
N LYS A 46 -13.86 12.54 -22.39
CA LYS A 46 -12.90 12.11 -21.36
C LYS A 46 -13.05 10.60 -21.05
N ARG A 47 -14.28 10.07 -21.13
CA ARG A 47 -14.57 8.63 -20.98
C ARG A 47 -13.92 7.80 -22.07
N TYR A 48 -13.98 8.24 -23.32
CA TYR A 48 -13.34 7.53 -24.44
C TYR A 48 -11.81 7.56 -24.35
N ILE A 49 -11.23 8.70 -23.95
CA ILE A 49 -9.79 8.84 -23.67
C ILE A 49 -9.36 7.83 -22.59
N ARG A 50 -10.05 7.79 -21.44
CA ARG A 50 -9.75 6.81 -20.38
C ARG A 50 -9.90 5.37 -20.87
N LYS A 51 -10.92 5.07 -21.67
CA LYS A 51 -11.11 3.73 -22.26
C LYS A 51 -9.89 3.32 -23.11
N ILE A 52 -9.37 4.21 -23.94
CA ILE A 52 -8.17 3.96 -24.75
C ILE A 52 -6.96 3.74 -23.86
N LEU A 53 -6.72 4.62 -22.88
CA LEU A 53 -5.59 4.51 -21.96
C LEU A 53 -5.63 3.18 -21.18
N HIS A 54 -6.78 2.81 -20.63
CA HIS A 54 -6.97 1.54 -19.92
C HIS A 54 -6.73 0.32 -20.81
N LYS A 55 -7.22 0.33 -22.06
CA LYS A 55 -6.98 -0.76 -23.02
C LYS A 55 -5.49 -0.94 -23.33
N ASN A 56 -4.69 0.12 -23.17
CA ASN A 56 -3.23 0.11 -23.37
C ASN A 56 -2.44 0.02 -22.05
N GLY A 57 -3.08 -0.40 -20.95
CA GLY A 57 -2.41 -0.61 -19.66
C GLY A 57 -2.13 0.67 -18.84
N LEU A 58 -2.46 1.85 -19.37
CA LEU A 58 -2.29 3.13 -18.71
C LEU A 58 -3.50 3.41 -17.80
N LYS A 59 -3.47 2.79 -16.61
CA LYS A 59 -4.51 2.95 -15.58
C LYS A 59 -4.18 4.15 -14.70
N GLY A 60 -5.18 4.97 -14.40
CA GLY A 60 -5.04 6.00 -13.37
C GLY A 60 -4.77 5.34 -12.01
N ARG A 61 -3.65 5.69 -11.38
CA ARG A 61 -3.33 5.30 -10.00
C ARG A 61 -3.20 6.56 -9.15
N ARG A 62 -3.54 6.46 -7.87
CA ARG A 62 -3.18 7.49 -6.89
C ARG A 62 -1.74 7.27 -6.48
N ALA A 63 -0.89 8.29 -6.64
CA ALA A 63 0.48 8.23 -6.16
C ALA A 63 0.48 8.06 -4.64
N ALA A 64 1.42 7.26 -4.12
CA ALA A 64 1.61 7.13 -2.68
C ALA A 64 2.02 8.49 -2.09
N LYS A 65 1.47 8.84 -0.93
CA LYS A 65 1.91 10.04 -0.19
C LYS A 65 3.32 9.79 0.32
N LYS A 66 4.29 10.61 -0.10
CA LYS A 66 5.66 10.54 0.41
C LYS A 66 5.72 10.91 1.89
N PHE A 67 6.69 10.36 2.61
CA PHE A 67 7.01 10.79 3.96
C PHE A 67 7.55 12.24 3.94
N SER A 68 7.34 12.97 5.03
CA SER A 68 8.05 14.25 5.21
C SER A 68 9.48 13.98 5.68
N GLU A 69 10.34 14.98 5.56
CA GLU A 69 11.75 14.90 5.99
C GLU A 69 11.89 14.45 7.45
N VAL A 70 11.06 15.00 8.36
CA VAL A 70 11.02 14.59 9.77
C VAL A 70 10.73 13.09 9.93
N HIS A 71 9.78 12.55 9.15
CA HIS A 71 9.47 11.12 9.19
C HIS A 71 10.62 10.28 8.64
N GLN A 72 11.28 10.72 7.56
CA GLN A 72 12.44 10.02 7.00
C GLN A 72 13.58 9.97 8.01
N TYR A 73 13.92 11.11 8.62
CA TYR A 73 14.98 11.19 9.62
C TYR A 73 14.70 10.32 10.86
N GLY A 74 13.48 10.37 11.41
CA GLY A 74 13.12 9.50 12.54
C GLY A 74 13.21 8.01 12.20
N ARG A 75 12.93 7.63 10.95
CA ARG A 75 13.06 6.25 10.47
C ARG A 75 14.52 5.85 10.23
N TYR A 76 15.35 6.77 9.74
CA TYR A 76 16.79 6.55 9.62
C TYR A 76 17.42 6.27 10.99
N LEU A 77 17.17 7.13 11.99
CA LEU A 77 17.70 6.95 13.34
C LEU A 77 17.26 5.63 13.98
N PHE A 78 15.98 5.27 13.79
CA PHE A 78 15.50 3.97 14.24
C PHE A 78 16.25 2.84 13.54
N ALA A 79 16.37 2.87 12.22
CA ALA A 79 17.04 1.81 11.48
C ALA A 79 18.53 1.70 11.85
N GLU A 80 19.24 2.82 11.98
CA GLU A 80 20.64 2.88 12.41
C GLU A 80 20.85 2.28 13.79
N SER A 81 20.01 2.64 14.78
CA SER A 81 20.09 2.08 16.14
C SER A 81 19.73 0.60 16.20
N MET A 82 19.02 0.07 15.21
CA MET A 82 18.44 -1.27 15.23
C MET A 82 19.14 -2.27 14.31
N ILE A 83 19.96 -1.83 13.35
CA ILE A 83 20.54 -2.70 12.30
C ILE A 83 21.54 -3.73 12.83
N GLN A 84 22.16 -3.47 13.97
CA GLN A 84 23.13 -4.37 14.60
C GLN A 84 22.47 -5.48 15.42
N ASN A 85 21.18 -5.32 15.75
CA ASN A 85 20.46 -6.31 16.55
C ASN A 85 20.14 -7.57 15.74
N ASP A 86 20.44 -8.72 16.33
CA ASP A 86 20.20 -10.03 15.74
C ASP A 86 18.75 -10.53 15.97
N GLU A 87 18.43 -11.69 15.41
CA GLU A 87 17.11 -12.32 15.55
C GLU A 87 16.73 -12.60 17.01
N THR A 88 17.71 -12.85 17.89
CA THR A 88 17.45 -13.16 19.29
C THR A 88 16.94 -11.96 20.06
N PHE A 89 17.45 -10.76 19.73
CA PHE A 89 16.92 -9.50 20.22
C PHE A 89 15.47 -9.34 19.75
N TRP A 90 15.21 -9.47 18.44
CA TRP A 90 13.88 -9.22 17.87
C TRP A 90 12.79 -10.14 18.42
N ARG A 91 13.14 -11.39 18.77
CA ARG A 91 12.21 -12.35 19.40
C ARG A 91 11.77 -11.95 20.82
N LYS A 92 12.54 -11.09 21.50
CA LYS A 92 12.28 -10.67 22.89
C LYS A 92 11.74 -9.25 23.01
N VAL A 93 11.66 -8.54 21.89
CA VAL A 93 11.24 -7.14 21.88
C VAL A 93 9.73 -7.04 21.85
N ILE A 94 9.21 -6.18 22.72
CA ILE A 94 7.82 -5.74 22.72
C ILE A 94 7.76 -4.26 22.33
N ILE A 95 6.74 -3.89 21.57
CA ILE A 95 6.51 -2.49 21.20
C ILE A 95 5.96 -1.75 22.42
N LYS A 96 6.64 -0.67 22.83
CA LYS A 96 6.30 0.10 24.04
C LYS A 96 4.86 0.61 24.01
N GLU A 97 4.42 1.11 22.85
CA GLU A 97 3.06 1.63 22.67
C GLU A 97 1.98 0.56 22.90
N TRP A 98 2.27 -0.72 22.70
CA TRP A 98 1.31 -1.79 22.97
C TRP A 98 1.16 -2.08 24.45
N ILE A 99 2.25 -1.99 25.22
CA ILE A 99 2.23 -2.26 26.66
C ILE A 99 1.32 -1.27 27.38
N ASN A 100 1.46 0.01 27.07
CA ASN A 100 0.68 1.10 27.68
C ASN A 100 -0.84 0.92 27.52
N CYS A 101 -1.29 0.20 26.48
CA CYS A 101 -2.70 -0.04 26.21
C CYS A 101 -3.26 -1.32 26.83
N THR A 102 -2.42 -2.17 27.44
CA THR A 102 -2.82 -3.52 27.85
C THR A 102 -3.13 -3.68 29.33
N GLY A 103 -2.66 -2.77 30.19
CA GLY A 103 -2.89 -2.83 31.63
C GLY A 103 -2.20 -4.00 32.35
N PHE A 104 -1.14 -4.59 31.76
CA PHE A 104 -0.33 -5.66 32.37
C PHE A 104 1.02 -5.13 32.89
N PRO A 105 1.18 -4.92 34.21
CA PRO A 105 2.41 -4.38 34.81
C PRO A 105 3.65 -5.26 34.58
N GLU A 106 3.47 -6.56 34.40
CA GLU A 106 4.56 -7.51 34.18
C GLU A 106 5.30 -7.26 32.87
N LEU A 107 4.64 -6.63 31.88
CA LEU A 107 5.23 -6.30 30.60
C LEU A 107 6.19 -5.10 30.66
N GLU A 108 6.10 -4.27 31.70
CA GLU A 108 7.05 -3.16 31.90
C GLU A 108 8.49 -3.64 32.14
N LYS A 109 8.65 -4.91 32.56
CA LYS A 109 9.95 -5.55 32.78
C LYS A 109 10.60 -6.08 31.49
N MET A 110 9.89 -6.05 30.36
CA MET A 110 10.41 -6.53 29.08
C MET A 110 11.21 -5.45 28.34
N ASN A 111 12.10 -5.88 27.45
CA ASN A 111 12.82 -4.96 26.57
C ASN A 111 11.82 -4.30 25.61
N THR A 112 11.59 -3.00 25.84
CA THR A 112 10.71 -2.19 25.01
C THR A 112 11.51 -1.36 24.02
N ILE A 113 10.97 -1.19 22.81
CA ILE A 113 11.50 -0.25 21.83
C ILE A 113 10.45 0.80 21.49
N THR A 114 10.90 2.02 21.22
CA THR A 114 10.07 3.06 20.61
C THR A 114 9.96 2.77 19.13
N TRP A 115 8.74 2.55 18.64
CA TRP A 115 8.51 2.20 17.25
C TRP A 115 8.65 3.43 16.33
N PRO A 116 9.20 3.31 15.10
CA PRO A 116 9.36 4.47 14.24
C PRO A 116 8.01 4.98 13.75
N VAL A 117 7.93 6.29 13.55
CA VAL A 117 6.70 6.94 13.07
C VAL A 117 6.34 6.39 11.68
N LYS A 118 5.07 5.96 11.53
CA LYS A 118 4.54 5.29 10.33
C LYS A 118 5.32 4.03 9.92
N GLY A 119 5.95 3.34 10.88
CA GLY A 119 6.75 2.13 10.68
C GLY A 119 5.97 0.84 10.44
N SER A 120 4.84 0.87 9.73
CA SER A 120 4.05 -0.34 9.51
C SER A 120 4.85 -1.40 8.74
N GLU A 121 5.78 -0.99 7.90
CA GLU A 121 6.63 -1.88 7.10
C GLU A 121 7.62 -2.70 7.91
N VAL A 122 7.92 -2.35 9.16
CA VAL A 122 8.78 -3.14 10.05
C VAL A 122 7.96 -3.95 11.07
N SER A 123 6.65 -3.73 11.16
CA SER A 123 5.83 -4.22 12.28
C SER A 123 5.33 -5.64 12.00
N PRO A 124 5.58 -6.62 12.89
CA PRO A 124 5.04 -7.96 12.75
C PRO A 124 3.50 -7.99 12.77
N ILE A 125 2.85 -7.12 13.57
CA ILE A 125 1.40 -7.15 13.74
C ILE A 125 0.65 -6.83 12.45
N GLU A 126 1.21 -5.94 11.62
CA GLU A 126 0.62 -5.55 10.35
C GLU A 126 0.57 -6.74 9.38
N ASN A 127 1.58 -7.61 9.42
CA ASN A 127 1.58 -8.86 8.66
C ASN A 127 0.50 -9.82 9.17
N VAL A 128 0.37 -9.93 10.50
CA VAL A 128 -0.67 -10.76 11.12
C VAL A 128 -2.07 -10.23 10.75
N TRP A 129 -2.27 -8.91 10.75
CA TRP A 129 -3.55 -8.27 10.42
C TRP A 129 -3.89 -8.51 8.95
N ALA A 130 -2.92 -8.33 8.04
CA ALA A 130 -3.09 -8.64 6.63
C ALA A 130 -3.48 -10.11 6.40
N LEU A 131 -2.86 -11.05 7.14
CA LEU A 131 -3.22 -12.47 7.08
C LEU A 131 -4.63 -12.73 7.61
N MET A 132 -5.01 -12.11 8.72
CA MET A 132 -6.37 -12.21 9.28
C MET A 132 -7.41 -11.70 8.30
N VAL A 133 -7.24 -10.49 7.75
CA VAL A 133 -8.16 -9.93 6.75
C VAL A 133 -8.26 -10.84 5.53
N LYS A 134 -7.13 -11.40 5.06
CA LYS A 134 -7.13 -12.34 3.94
C LYS A 134 -7.96 -13.60 4.25
N LYS A 135 -7.84 -14.16 5.45
CA LYS A 135 -8.65 -15.33 5.87
C LYS A 135 -10.12 -14.99 6.06
N LEU A 136 -10.41 -13.78 6.57
CA LEU A 136 -11.77 -13.30 6.86
C LEU A 136 -12.52 -12.80 5.62
N ASN A 137 -11.83 -12.43 4.54
CA ASN A 137 -12.46 -11.95 3.29
C ASN A 137 -13.44 -12.97 2.65
N ASN A 138 -13.43 -14.22 3.11
CA ASN A 138 -14.39 -15.25 2.71
C ASN A 138 -15.62 -15.34 3.63
N SER A 139 -15.72 -14.51 4.67
CA SER A 139 -16.82 -14.48 5.63
C SER A 139 -17.66 -13.22 5.47
N LEU A 140 -18.99 -13.37 5.47
CA LEU A 140 -19.96 -12.28 5.45
C LEU A 140 -20.74 -12.32 6.78
N PRO A 141 -20.16 -11.79 7.88
CA PRO A 141 -20.83 -11.82 9.17
C PRO A 141 -22.08 -10.94 9.15
N LYS A 142 -23.17 -11.42 9.73
CA LYS A 142 -24.47 -10.73 9.75
C LYS A 142 -24.56 -9.66 10.84
N ASN A 143 -23.74 -9.76 11.88
CA ASN A 143 -23.73 -8.84 13.01
C ASN A 143 -22.34 -8.75 13.67
N ALA A 144 -22.19 -7.81 14.61
CA ALA A 144 -20.94 -7.57 15.32
C ALA A 144 -20.47 -8.79 16.14
N GLN A 145 -21.40 -9.57 16.71
CA GLN A 145 -21.06 -10.76 17.50
C GLN A 145 -20.46 -11.86 16.62
N GLU A 146 -21.04 -12.10 15.44
CA GLU A 146 -20.53 -13.05 14.46
C GLU A 146 -19.17 -12.60 13.91
N LEU A 147 -19.01 -11.30 13.63
CA LEU A 147 -17.72 -10.73 13.24
C LEU A 147 -16.66 -11.00 14.32
N TRP A 148 -16.98 -10.71 15.59
CA TRP A 148 -16.07 -10.96 16.70
C TRP A 148 -15.70 -12.44 16.82
N GLY A 149 -16.68 -13.35 16.75
CA GLY A 149 -16.45 -14.79 16.78
C GLY A 149 -15.52 -15.26 15.67
N ASN A 150 -15.72 -14.75 14.44
CA ASN A 150 -14.87 -15.08 13.29
C ASN A 150 -13.44 -14.54 13.45
N VAL A 151 -13.30 -13.29 13.91
CA VAL A 151 -12.01 -12.65 14.18
C VAL A 151 -11.25 -13.43 15.26
N PHE A 152 -11.91 -13.73 16.39
CA PHE A 152 -11.32 -14.45 17.51
C PHE A 152 -10.90 -15.87 17.12
N LYS A 153 -11.76 -16.60 16.42
CA LYS A 153 -11.43 -17.93 15.89
C LYS A 153 -10.20 -17.87 14.97
N THR A 154 -10.18 -16.94 14.03
CA THR A 154 -9.06 -16.77 13.09
C THR A 154 -7.77 -16.43 13.83
N TRP A 155 -7.84 -15.57 14.85
CA TRP A 155 -6.71 -15.25 15.74
C TRP A 155 -6.17 -16.50 16.42
N CYS A 156 -7.03 -17.28 17.08
CA CYS A 156 -6.64 -18.50 17.77
C CYS A 156 -6.07 -19.58 16.84
N GLU A 157 -6.47 -19.59 15.57
CA GLU A 157 -5.88 -20.48 14.56
C GLU A 157 -4.49 -20.02 14.14
N ILE A 158 -4.32 -18.72 13.87
CA ILE A 158 -3.02 -18.16 13.48
C ILE A 158 -2.03 -18.24 14.65
N SER A 159 -2.46 -18.00 15.88
CA SER A 159 -1.59 -17.98 17.07
C SER A 159 -0.90 -19.32 17.35
N LYS A 160 -1.43 -20.43 16.80
CA LYS A 160 -0.83 -21.76 16.90
C LYS A 160 0.35 -21.96 15.94
N ASP A 161 0.48 -21.15 14.90
CA ASP A 161 1.56 -21.24 13.92
C ASP A 161 2.81 -20.54 14.44
N THR A 162 3.52 -21.20 15.36
CA THR A 162 4.75 -20.68 15.97
C THR A 162 5.82 -20.40 14.93
N LYS A 163 5.91 -21.21 13.87
CA LYS A 163 6.84 -21.01 12.77
C LYS A 163 6.58 -19.70 12.04
N TYR A 164 5.32 -19.37 11.73
CA TYR A 164 4.96 -18.11 11.10
C TYR A 164 5.44 -16.89 11.91
N PHE A 165 5.26 -16.89 13.24
CA PHE A 165 5.76 -15.80 14.07
C PHE A 165 7.29 -15.75 14.10
N MET A 166 7.97 -16.89 14.22
CA MET A 166 9.43 -16.94 14.17
C MET A 166 9.96 -16.38 12.85
N ASP A 167 9.38 -16.77 11.73
CA ASP A 167 9.74 -16.26 10.40
C ASP A 167 9.50 -14.74 10.30
N LEU A 168 8.40 -14.22 10.89
CA LEU A 168 8.14 -12.78 10.96
C LEU A 168 9.21 -12.02 11.76
N TYR A 169 9.57 -12.51 12.94
CA TYR A 169 10.60 -11.88 13.78
C TYR A 169 11.97 -11.92 13.10
N ASN A 170 12.35 -13.07 12.54
CA ASN A 170 13.63 -13.23 11.83
C ASN A 170 13.70 -12.35 10.56
N SER A 171 12.55 -11.94 9.99
CA SER A 171 12.51 -11.05 8.84
C SER A 171 12.80 -9.57 9.16
N ILE A 172 12.68 -9.14 10.42
CA ILE A 172 12.76 -7.72 10.81
C ILE A 172 14.09 -7.07 10.39
N PRO A 173 15.28 -7.67 10.64
CA PRO A 173 16.55 -7.08 10.19
C PRO A 173 16.58 -6.76 8.69
N ASN A 174 16.05 -7.65 7.86
CA ASN A 174 16.00 -7.45 6.40
C ASN A 174 14.98 -6.38 6.00
N ARG A 175 13.86 -6.26 6.71
CA ARG A 175 12.86 -5.20 6.51
C ARG A 175 13.43 -3.82 6.85
N ILE A 176 14.23 -3.72 7.91
CA ILE A 176 14.94 -2.50 8.30
C ILE A 176 15.98 -2.12 7.24
N LYS A 177 16.80 -3.07 6.78
CA LYS A 177 17.74 -2.81 5.67
C LYS A 177 17.04 -2.30 4.41
N THR A 178 15.90 -2.91 4.06
CA THR A 178 15.10 -2.50 2.91
C THR A 178 14.51 -1.09 3.08
N SER A 179 14.15 -0.68 4.30
CA SER A 179 13.59 0.65 4.55
C SER A 179 14.65 1.75 4.50
N LEU A 180 15.93 1.43 4.71
CA LEU A 180 17.07 2.33 4.47
C LEU A 180 17.33 2.53 2.97
N CYS A 181 17.32 1.47 2.16
CA CYS A 181 17.62 1.57 0.72
C CYS A 181 16.55 2.28 -0.12
N LYS A 182 15.37 2.55 0.45
CA LYS A 182 14.21 3.15 -0.26
C LYS A 182 13.99 4.63 0.07
N GLN A 183 14.81 5.24 0.92
CA GLN A 183 14.71 6.65 1.29
C GLN A 183 15.35 7.58 0.27
#